data_AF-A0A521ZN84-F1
#
_entry.id   AF-A0A521ZN84-F1
#
_cell.length_a   1.000
_cell.length_b   1.000
_cell.length_c   1.000
_cell.angle_alpha   90.00
_cell.angle_beta   90.00
_cell.angle_gamma   90.00
#
_symmetry.space_group_name_H-M   'P 1'
#
loop_
_entity.id
_entity.type
_entity.pdbx_description
1 polymer ?
#
loop_
_entity_poly.entity_id
_entity_poly.type
_entity_poly.pdbx_seq_one_letter_code
_entity_poly.pdbx_strand_id
1 'polypeptide(L)'
;NLNARPLFSVHERALYRELRAALPHHVVLAKVSLLRFCQTAEAHDAKAWYERLQALHVSMAVCTPNGVVVSVIDIESNPGKAARKSQKLKEAVLDACRVRYVRCLPGQWPTSNLMAGWALGPTGTNPDLAHVSPDRLHDAGDQLARKLKQRRAERAARWAESSFAQDSFFAMDSRFDGIAATSPSGLNEHGDADSDLGHPKMANQRN
;
A
#
# COMPACT_ATOMS: atom_id res chain seq x y z
N ASN A 1 -42.70 -20.36 10.66
CA ASN A 1 -41.71 -21.17 11.40
C ASN A 1 -40.35 -20.50 11.36
N LEU A 2 -39.96 -19.86 12.48
CA LEU A 2 -38.62 -19.29 12.65
C LEU A 2 -37.79 -20.27 13.49
N ASN A 3 -36.61 -20.65 13.01
CA ASN A 3 -35.68 -21.52 13.73
C ASN A 3 -34.40 -20.76 14.06
N ALA A 4 -33.85 -21.01 15.24
CA ALA A 4 -32.57 -20.43 15.64
C ALA A 4 -31.43 -20.96 14.76
N ARG A 5 -30.47 -20.08 14.42
CA ARG A 5 -29.28 -20.43 13.65
C ARG A 5 -28.01 -19.97 14.38
N PRO A 6 -26.88 -20.67 14.23
CA PRO A 6 -25.59 -20.18 14.71
C PRO A 6 -25.25 -18.82 14.09
N LEU A 7 -24.72 -17.92 14.92
CA LEU A 7 -24.31 -16.58 14.49
C LEU A 7 -23.07 -16.63 13.58
N PHE A 8 -22.11 -17.50 13.91
CA PHE A 8 -20.84 -17.65 13.18
C PHE A 8 -20.85 -18.84 12.22
N SER A 9 -20.33 -18.59 11.03
CA SER A 9 -19.83 -19.65 10.15
C SER A 9 -18.65 -20.39 10.79
N VAL A 10 -18.25 -21.52 10.20
CA VAL A 10 -17.10 -22.32 10.67
C VAL A 10 -15.81 -21.50 10.69
N HIS A 11 -15.56 -20.73 9.64
CA HIS A 11 -14.36 -19.90 9.52
C HIS A 11 -14.39 -18.71 10.49
N GLU A 12 -15.53 -18.05 10.65
CA GLU A 12 -15.67 -16.97 11.63
C GLU A 12 -15.46 -17.46 13.06
N ARG A 13 -15.97 -18.65 13.39
CA ARG A 13 -15.76 -19.27 14.69
C ARG A 13 -14.30 -19.64 14.92
N ALA A 14 -13.57 -20.09 13.90
CA ALA A 14 -12.14 -20.35 14.00
C ALA A 14 -11.34 -19.06 14.20
N LEU A 15 -11.57 -18.04 13.36
CA LEU A 15 -10.93 -16.73 13.48
C LEU A 15 -11.21 -16.08 14.85
N TYR A 16 -12.45 -16.15 15.33
CA TYR A 16 -12.80 -15.60 16.65
C TYR A 16 -11.98 -16.23 17.78
N ARG A 17 -11.76 -17.56 17.76
CA ARG A 17 -10.93 -18.24 18.75
C ARG A 17 -9.47 -17.82 18.68
N GLU A 18 -8.91 -17.74 17.48
CA GLU A 18 -7.53 -17.29 17.28
C GLU A 18 -7.31 -15.85 17.76
N LEU A 19 -8.24 -14.94 17.42
CA LEU A 19 -8.21 -13.56 17.90
C LEU A 19 -8.31 -13.47 19.42
N ARG A 20 -9.23 -14.24 20.03
CA ARG A 20 -9.38 -14.29 21.49
C ARG A 20 -8.15 -14.82 22.20
N ALA A 21 -7.45 -15.80 21.61
CA ALA A 21 -6.22 -16.36 22.15
C ALA A 21 -5.04 -15.38 22.02
N ALA A 22 -4.90 -14.74 20.85
CA ALA A 22 -3.79 -13.83 20.56
C ALA A 22 -3.95 -12.45 21.21
N LEU A 23 -5.18 -12.03 21.51
CA LEU A 23 -5.50 -10.69 22.01
C LEU A 23 -6.28 -10.74 23.33
N PRO A 24 -5.66 -11.21 24.44
CA PRO A 24 -6.37 -11.37 25.72
C PRO A 24 -6.87 -10.04 26.29
N HIS A 25 -6.18 -8.94 26.02
CA HIS A 25 -6.50 -7.60 26.51
C HIS A 25 -7.39 -6.78 25.56
N HIS A 26 -7.92 -7.38 24.50
CA HIS A 26 -8.80 -6.68 23.57
C HIS A 26 -10.20 -7.29 23.57
N VAL A 27 -11.18 -6.46 23.23
CA VAL A 27 -12.56 -6.89 23.03
C VAL A 27 -12.75 -7.25 21.56
N VAL A 28 -13.23 -8.46 21.29
CA VAL A 28 -13.56 -8.91 19.94
C VAL A 28 -15.08 -8.95 19.82
N LEU A 29 -15.63 -8.06 18.99
CA LEU A 29 -17.05 -7.98 18.66
C LEU A 29 -17.28 -8.63 17.29
N ALA A 30 -18.43 -9.26 17.10
CA ALA A 30 -18.72 -9.95 15.86
C ALA A 30 -19.99 -9.41 15.20
N LYS A 31 -20.04 -9.48 13.86
CA LYS A 31 -21.18 -9.02 13.05
C LYS A 31 -21.57 -7.56 13.33
N VAL A 32 -20.58 -6.69 13.50
CA VAL A 32 -20.79 -5.28 13.82
C VAL A 32 -21.25 -4.54 12.56
N SER A 33 -22.39 -3.84 12.65
CA SER A 33 -22.90 -3.01 11.54
C SER A 33 -21.99 -1.82 11.27
N LEU A 34 -21.85 -1.43 10.00
CA LEU A 34 -21.07 -0.25 9.61
C LEU A 34 -21.55 1.06 10.25
N LEU A 35 -22.85 1.14 10.57
CA LEU A 35 -23.45 2.28 11.26
C LEU A 35 -22.85 2.53 12.65
N ARG A 36 -22.12 1.58 13.23
CA ARG A 36 -21.45 1.76 14.52
C ARG A 36 -20.10 2.48 14.42
N PHE A 37 -19.54 2.62 13.23
CA PHE A 37 -18.21 3.23 13.04
C PHE A 37 -18.27 4.69 12.58
N CYS A 38 -19.44 5.14 12.12
CA CYS A 38 -19.54 6.40 11.40
C CYS A 38 -20.74 7.20 11.90
N GLN A 39 -20.54 8.51 11.99
CA GLN A 39 -21.56 9.48 12.32
C GLN A 39 -21.61 10.50 11.19
N THR A 40 -22.82 10.79 10.70
CA THR A 40 -23.00 11.88 9.74
C THR A 40 -22.91 13.21 10.47
N ALA A 41 -22.20 14.17 9.87
CA ALA A 41 -22.15 15.54 10.37
C ALA A 41 -23.51 16.25 10.16
N GLU A 42 -24.16 15.94 9.04
CA GLU A 42 -25.40 16.58 8.62
C GLU A 42 -26.61 15.69 8.85
N ALA A 43 -27.66 16.24 9.46
CA ALA A 43 -28.88 15.51 9.79
C ALA A 43 -29.68 15.08 8.55
N HIS A 44 -29.65 15.88 7.49
CA HIS A 44 -30.43 15.61 6.27
C HIS A 44 -29.91 14.37 5.51
N ASP A 45 -28.61 14.11 5.57
CA ASP A 45 -27.97 12.96 4.93
C ASP A 45 -28.09 11.66 5.73
N ALA A 46 -28.50 11.75 7.01
CA ALA A 46 -28.55 10.61 7.93
C ALA A 46 -29.38 9.45 7.38
N LYS A 47 -30.56 9.75 6.84
CA LYS A 47 -31.47 8.73 6.30
C LYS A 47 -30.87 8.04 5.07
N ALA A 48 -30.28 8.82 4.16
CA ALA A 48 -29.68 8.28 2.94
C ALA A 48 -28.48 7.37 3.26
N TRP A 49 -27.64 7.76 4.22
CA TRP A 49 -26.55 6.90 4.70
C TRP A 49 -27.05 5.67 5.44
N TYR A 50 -28.07 5.82 6.29
CA TYR A 50 -28.70 4.69 6.98
C TYR A 50 -29.17 3.61 6.00
N GLU A 51 -29.92 3.99 4.97
CA GLU A 51 -30.44 3.05 3.96
C GLU A 51 -29.33 2.31 3.21
N ARG A 52 -28.20 2.97 2.96
CA ARG A 52 -27.03 2.38 2.27
C ARG A 52 -26.22 1.45 3.15
N LEU A 53 -26.06 1.78 4.44
CA LEU A 53 -25.12 1.11 5.34
C LEU A 53 -25.79 0.07 6.26
N GLN A 54 -27.10 0.14 6.48
CA GLN A 54 -27.81 -0.75 7.41
C GLN A 54 -27.61 -2.25 7.13
N ALA A 55 -27.48 -2.64 5.86
CA ALA A 55 -27.27 -4.03 5.45
C ALA A 55 -25.80 -4.48 5.54
N LEU A 56 -24.87 -3.53 5.72
CA LEU A 56 -23.44 -3.80 5.71
C LEU A 56 -22.94 -4.03 7.15
N HIS A 57 -22.19 -5.12 7.31
CA HIS A 57 -21.55 -5.48 8.57
C HIS A 57 -20.13 -5.98 8.31
N VAL A 58 -19.28 -5.86 9.32
CA VAL A 58 -17.97 -6.51 9.37
C VAL A 58 -18.07 -7.84 10.12
N SER A 59 -17.26 -8.84 9.76
CA SER A 59 -17.24 -10.14 10.43
C SER A 59 -16.79 -10.01 11.88
N MET A 60 -15.67 -9.33 12.11
CA MET A 60 -15.09 -9.10 13.44
C MET A 60 -14.61 -7.65 13.58
N ALA A 61 -14.75 -7.07 14.76
CA ALA A 61 -14.15 -5.80 15.14
C ALA A 61 -13.31 -6.01 16.39
N VAL A 62 -12.05 -5.60 16.34
CA VAL A 62 -11.12 -5.62 17.46
C VAL A 62 -11.12 -4.24 18.09
N CYS A 63 -11.44 -4.18 19.38
CA CYS A 63 -11.56 -2.96 20.14
C CYS A 63 -10.61 -2.99 21.34
N THR A 64 -10.18 -1.81 21.79
CA THR A 64 -9.54 -1.64 23.08
C THR A 64 -10.53 -1.96 24.21
N PRO A 65 -10.06 -2.19 25.46
CA PRO A 65 -10.95 -2.33 26.62
C PRO A 65 -11.92 -1.16 26.82
N ASN A 66 -11.55 0.04 26.32
CA ASN A 66 -12.38 1.25 26.41
C ASN A 66 -13.44 1.34 25.30
N GLY A 67 -13.51 0.34 24.41
CA GLY A 67 -14.49 0.31 23.31
C GLY A 67 -14.07 1.06 22.04
N VAL A 68 -12.81 1.52 21.95
CA VAL A 68 -12.30 2.15 20.73
C VAL A 68 -11.93 1.07 19.72
N VAL A 69 -12.43 1.18 18.49
CA VAL A 69 -12.16 0.21 17.42
C VAL A 69 -10.74 0.42 16.89
N VAL A 70 -9.91 -0.62 16.99
CA VAL A 70 -8.52 -0.62 16.49
C VAL A 70 -8.50 -1.10 15.04
N SER A 71 -9.21 -2.19 14.77
CA SER A 71 -9.32 -2.74 13.43
C SER A 71 -10.61 -3.52 13.24
N VAL A 72 -11.00 -3.67 11.99
CA VAL A 72 -12.11 -4.53 11.57
C VAL A 72 -11.60 -5.53 10.56
N ILE A 73 -12.08 -6.76 10.67
CA ILE A 73 -11.60 -7.91 9.92
C ILE A 73 -12.79 -8.55 9.21
N ASP A 74 -12.67 -8.71 7.90
CA ASP A 74 -13.63 -9.44 7.08
C ASP A 74 -13.04 -10.69 6.46
N ILE A 75 -13.83 -11.76 6.51
CA ILE A 75 -13.55 -13.00 5.78
C ILE A 75 -14.19 -12.88 4.40
N GLU A 76 -13.35 -12.77 3.37
CA GLU A 76 -13.76 -12.63 2.00
C GLU A 76 -14.17 -13.98 1.40
N SER A 77 -15.46 -14.13 1.10
CA SER A 77 -15.96 -15.18 0.21
C SER A 77 -15.98 -14.66 -1.23
N ASN A 78 -15.59 -15.45 -2.23
CA ASN A 78 -15.56 -15.08 -3.65
C ASN A 78 -16.80 -14.27 -4.08
N PRO A 79 -16.71 -12.93 -4.20
CA PRO A 79 -17.88 -12.09 -4.33
C PRO A 79 -18.24 -11.88 -5.80
N GLY A 80 -19.52 -12.11 -6.12
CA GLY A 80 -20.13 -11.65 -7.38
C GLY A 80 -20.09 -10.11 -7.51
N LYS A 81 -20.47 -9.58 -8.67
CA LYS A 81 -20.35 -8.13 -8.99
C LYS A 81 -20.99 -7.20 -7.94
N ALA A 82 -22.18 -7.53 -7.44
CA ALA A 82 -22.89 -6.74 -6.43
C ALA A 82 -22.17 -6.72 -5.06
N ALA A 83 -21.58 -7.85 -4.66
CA ALA A 83 -20.81 -7.94 -3.43
C ALA A 83 -19.50 -7.13 -3.50
N ARG A 84 -18.86 -7.06 -4.67
CA ARG A 84 -17.69 -6.18 -4.89
C ARG A 84 -18.03 -4.70 -4.74
N LYS A 85 -19.19 -4.25 -5.23
CA LYS A 85 -19.66 -2.86 -5.03
C LYS A 85 -19.84 -2.54 -3.54
N SER A 86 -20.48 -3.45 -2.81
CA SER A 86 -20.71 -3.33 -1.36
C SER A 86 -19.40 -3.33 -0.58
N GLN A 87 -18.42 -4.12 -1.01
CA GLN A 87 -17.08 -4.18 -0.43
C GLN A 87 -16.30 -2.88 -0.64
N LYS A 88 -16.35 -2.28 -1.84
CA LYS A 88 -15.73 -0.97 -2.10
C LYS A 88 -16.35 0.12 -1.25
N LEU A 89 -17.68 0.12 -1.10
CA LEU A 89 -18.37 1.06 -0.22
C LEU A 89 -17.92 0.88 1.23
N LYS A 90 -17.84 -0.37 1.70
CA LYS A 90 -17.35 -0.68 3.05
C LYS A 90 -15.92 -0.18 3.26
N GLU A 91 -15.03 -0.43 2.31
CA GLU A 91 -13.64 0.03 2.34
C GLU A 91 -13.56 1.56 2.41
N ALA A 92 -14.28 2.27 1.54
CA ALA A 92 -14.31 3.73 1.52
C ALA A 92 -14.85 4.33 2.83
N VAL A 93 -15.89 3.72 3.41
CA VAL A 93 -16.49 4.18 4.67
C VAL A 93 -15.54 3.97 5.85
N LEU A 94 -14.91 2.80 5.94
CA LEU A 94 -13.96 2.51 7.01
C LEU A 94 -12.71 3.38 6.91
N ASP A 95 -12.22 3.63 5.70
CA ASP A 95 -11.11 4.55 5.43
C ASP A 95 -11.45 5.98 5.87
N ALA A 96 -12.64 6.47 5.48
CA ALA A 96 -13.12 7.79 5.92
C ALA A 96 -13.26 7.90 7.45
N CYS A 97 -13.69 6.82 8.11
CA CYS A 97 -13.81 6.73 9.57
C CYS A 97 -12.46 6.40 10.25
N ARG A 98 -11.35 6.35 9.50
CA ARG A 98 -9.98 6.04 9.96
C ARG A 98 -9.87 4.72 10.73
N VAL A 99 -10.73 3.76 10.37
CA VAL A 99 -10.75 2.43 10.96
C VAL A 99 -9.93 1.50 10.07
N ARG A 100 -8.93 0.83 10.66
CA ARG A 100 -8.10 -0.12 9.92
C ARG A 100 -8.95 -1.29 9.43
N TYR A 101 -9.00 -1.48 8.12
CA TYR A 101 -9.74 -2.56 7.49
C TYR A 101 -8.81 -3.67 7.01
N VAL A 102 -9.06 -4.89 7.49
CA VAL A 102 -8.29 -6.10 7.17
C VAL A 102 -9.20 -7.10 6.48
N ARG A 103 -8.68 -7.73 5.43
CA ARG A 103 -9.38 -8.78 4.69
C ARG A 103 -8.54 -10.06 4.69
N CYS A 104 -9.19 -11.19 4.84
CA CYS A 104 -8.57 -12.50 4.68
C CYS A 104 -9.50 -13.46 3.94
N LEU A 105 -8.91 -14.46 3.29
CA LEU A 105 -9.68 -15.57 2.76
C LEU A 105 -10.04 -16.56 3.89
N PRO A 106 -11.05 -17.42 3.71
CA PRO A 106 -11.46 -18.37 4.74
C PRO A 106 -10.31 -19.32 5.09
N GLY A 107 -9.91 -19.35 6.36
CA GLY A 107 -8.80 -20.17 6.86
C GLY A 107 -7.40 -19.60 6.54
N GLN A 108 -7.30 -18.47 5.86
CA GLN A 108 -6.04 -17.86 5.44
C GLN A 108 -5.75 -16.61 6.27
N TRP A 109 -5.54 -16.79 7.56
CA TRP A 109 -5.01 -15.76 8.45
C TRP A 109 -3.68 -16.24 9.05
N PRO A 110 -2.82 -15.31 9.53
CA PRO A 110 -1.52 -15.68 10.06
C PRO A 110 -1.57 -16.68 11.23
N THR A 111 -0.44 -17.31 11.51
CA THR A 111 -0.25 -18.13 12.70
C THR A 111 -0.43 -17.31 13.98
N SER A 112 -0.73 -17.99 15.09
CA SER A 112 -1.06 -17.37 16.38
C SER A 112 -0.07 -16.27 16.84
N ASN A 113 1.23 -16.49 16.66
CA ASN A 113 2.29 -15.53 17.00
C ASN A 113 2.27 -14.22 16.18
N LEU A 114 1.79 -14.26 14.94
CA LEU A 114 1.70 -13.10 14.05
C LEU A 114 0.30 -12.47 14.08
N MET A 115 -0.66 -13.12 14.75
CA MET A 115 -2.06 -12.69 14.77
C MET A 115 -2.23 -11.30 15.37
N ALA A 116 -1.52 -11.00 16.46
CA ALA A 116 -1.63 -9.71 17.13
C ALA A 116 -1.16 -8.57 16.21
N GLY A 117 0.02 -8.69 15.59
CA GLY A 117 0.53 -7.68 14.65
C GLY A 117 -0.32 -7.56 13.39
N TRP A 118 -0.86 -8.67 12.89
CA TRP A 118 -1.76 -8.65 11.73
C TRP A 118 -3.10 -7.98 12.03
N ALA A 119 -3.69 -8.23 13.21
CA ALA A 119 -4.97 -7.67 13.62
C ALA A 119 -4.83 -6.20 14.04
N LEU A 120 -3.85 -5.87 14.87
CA LEU A 120 -3.67 -4.50 15.39
C LEU A 120 -2.94 -3.58 14.39
N GLY A 121 -2.20 -4.15 13.44
CA GLY A 121 -1.34 -3.42 12.51
C GLY A 121 0.07 -3.16 13.08
N PRO A 122 0.93 -2.47 12.31
CA PRO A 122 2.20 -1.97 12.83
C PRO A 122 1.87 -1.13 14.06
N THR A 123 2.32 -1.56 15.23
CA THR A 123 2.05 -0.93 16.52
C THR A 123 2.55 0.51 16.49
N GLY A 124 1.70 1.44 16.08
CA GLY A 124 1.78 2.83 16.51
C GLY A 124 1.08 2.89 17.85
N THR A 125 1.87 3.05 18.92
CA THR A 125 1.45 3.40 20.29
C THR A 125 0.93 2.27 21.19
N ASN A 126 1.86 1.70 21.95
CA ASN A 126 1.71 1.72 23.40
C ASN A 126 1.60 3.21 23.80
N PRO A 127 0.59 3.67 24.56
CA PRO A 127 0.55 5.07 25.02
C PRO A 127 1.77 5.45 25.88
N ASP A 128 2.53 4.46 26.37
CA ASP A 128 3.78 4.65 27.12
C ASP A 128 5.02 4.91 26.22
N LEU A 129 4.89 4.79 24.89
CA LEU A 129 5.96 5.03 23.91
C LEU A 129 5.71 6.26 23.03
N ALA A 130 4.62 7.01 23.25
CA ALA A 130 4.28 8.20 22.48
C ALA A 130 5.19 9.42 22.76
N HIS A 131 6.19 9.29 23.65
CA HIS A 131 7.28 10.25 23.83
C HIS A 131 8.55 9.82 23.07
N VAL A 132 8.45 9.61 21.75
CA VAL A 132 9.64 9.75 20.91
C VAL A 132 9.60 11.16 20.34
N SER A 133 10.26 12.08 21.05
CA SER A 133 10.42 13.47 20.63
C SER A 133 11.00 13.52 19.21
N PRO A 134 10.52 14.45 18.35
CA PRO A 134 11.03 14.60 16.98
C PRO A 134 12.55 14.76 16.92
N ASP A 135 13.18 15.31 17.97
CA ASP A 135 14.65 15.40 18.09
C ASP A 135 15.35 14.04 18.06
N ARG A 136 14.78 13.00 18.70
CA ARG A 136 15.40 11.66 18.70
C ARG A 136 15.41 11.00 17.31
N LEU A 137 14.43 11.33 16.47
CA LEU A 137 14.38 10.85 15.09
C LEU A 137 15.39 11.58 14.20
N HIS A 138 15.58 12.89 14.42
CA HIS A 138 16.62 13.68 13.76
C HIS A 138 18.01 13.20 14.16
N ASP A 139 18.24 12.95 15.46
CA ASP A 139 19.51 12.42 15.97
C ASP A 139 19.85 11.06 15.36
N ALA A 140 18.86 10.16 15.24
CA ALA A 140 19.07 8.85 14.60
C ALA A 140 19.40 8.98 13.10
N GLY A 141 18.74 9.91 12.40
CA GLY A 141 19.04 10.24 11.01
C GLY A 141 20.45 10.78 10.82
N ASP A 142 20.87 11.71 11.68
CA ASP A 142 22.20 12.32 11.65
C ASP A 142 23.31 11.33 11.99
N GLN A 143 23.08 10.43 12.95
CA GLN A 143 24.02 9.35 13.28
C GLN A 143 24.21 8.39 12.10
N LEU A 144 23.13 8.06 11.39
CA LEU A 144 23.21 7.21 10.20
C LEU A 144 23.95 7.93 9.04
N ALA A 145 23.64 9.21 8.82
CA ALA A 145 24.31 10.02 7.81
C ALA A 145 25.82 10.15 8.07
N ARG A 146 26.24 10.31 9.33
CA ARG A 146 27.65 10.33 9.75
C ARG A 146 28.33 8.98 9.48
N LYS A 147 27.70 7.86 9.89
CA LYS A 147 28.24 6.51 9.62
C LYS A 147 28.37 6.23 8.13
N LEU A 148 27.41 6.66 7.30
CA LEU A 148 27.49 6.50 5.85
C LEU A 148 28.58 7.38 5.22
N LYS A 149 28.77 8.61 5.69
CA LYS A 149 29.87 9.48 5.26
C LYS A 149 31.23 8.87 5.62
N GLN A 150 31.39 8.36 6.84
CA GLN A 150 32.61 7.69 7.28
C GLN A 150 32.91 6.45 6.42
N ARG A 151 31.91 5.60 6.16
CA ARG A 151 32.07 4.42 5.31
C ARG A 151 32.41 4.76 3.85
N ARG A 152 31.92 5.90 3.34
CA ARG A 152 32.28 6.42 2.01
C ARG A 152 33.71 6.95 1.97
N ALA A 153 34.15 7.67 3.00
CA ALA A 153 35.52 8.15 3.14
C ALA A 153 36.51 6.99 3.26
N GLU A 154 36.21 5.97 4.05
CA GLU A 154 37.01 4.73 4.15
C GLU A 154 37.11 4.00 2.81
N ARG A 155 36.00 3.94 2.04
CA ARG A 155 36.02 3.34 0.71
C ARG A 155 36.86 4.17 -0.26
N ALA A 156 36.75 5.49 -0.24
CA ALA A 156 37.56 6.38 -1.09
C ALA A 156 39.05 6.32 -0.75
N ALA A 157 39.41 6.26 0.55
CA ALA A 157 40.80 6.08 0.99
C ALA A 157 41.37 4.73 0.56
N ARG A 158 40.60 3.64 0.67
CA ARG A 158 41.00 2.33 0.14
C ARG A 158 41.21 2.33 -1.38
N TRP A 159 40.40 3.08 -2.13
CA TRP A 159 40.57 3.27 -3.57
C TRP A 159 41.81 4.10 -3.91
N ALA A 160 42.12 5.14 -3.13
CA ALA A 160 43.34 5.93 -3.30
C ALA A 160 44.61 5.11 -3.03
N GLU A 161 44.60 4.26 -2.00
CA GLU A 161 45.70 3.33 -1.69
C GLU A 161 45.88 2.24 -2.77
N SER A 162 44.84 1.95 -3.54
CA SER A 162 44.91 1.01 -4.68
C SER A 162 45.55 1.62 -5.93
N SER A 163 45.79 2.94 -5.95
CA SER A 163 46.49 3.62 -7.06
C SER A 163 48.01 3.39 -7.05
N PHE A 164 48.54 2.63 -6.08
CA PHE A 164 49.96 2.27 -6.00
C PHE A 164 50.25 0.78 -6.25
N ALA A 165 49.30 0.00 -6.76
CA ALA A 165 49.53 -1.36 -7.23
C ALA A 165 49.29 -1.47 -8.74
N GLN A 166 50.38 -1.43 -9.51
CA GLN A 166 50.42 -1.99 -10.86
C GLN A 166 50.01 -3.46 -10.80
N ASP A 167 48.97 -3.88 -11.54
CA ASP A 167 49.14 -4.97 -12.51
C ASP A 167 47.93 -5.14 -13.47
N SER A 168 48.21 -4.91 -14.74
CA SER A 168 47.84 -5.70 -15.93
C SER A 168 46.62 -6.63 -15.87
N PHE A 169 45.47 -6.22 -16.46
CA PHE A 169 44.44 -7.18 -16.90
C PHE A 169 43.59 -6.79 -18.12
N PHE A 170 43.85 -5.68 -18.83
CA PHE A 170 43.13 -5.36 -20.09
C PHE A 170 44.04 -4.78 -21.18
N ALA A 171 45.22 -5.37 -21.37
CA ALA A 171 45.96 -5.18 -22.62
C ALA A 171 45.30 -6.03 -23.71
N MET A 172 44.31 -5.47 -24.41
CA MET A 172 43.81 -6.03 -25.67
C MET A 172 44.74 -5.61 -26.80
N ASP A 173 45.24 -6.62 -27.51
CA ASP A 173 46.27 -6.61 -28.54
C ASP A 173 45.94 -5.69 -29.73
N SER A 174 46.91 -4.85 -30.12
CA SER A 174 46.87 -4.00 -31.31
C SER A 174 47.53 -4.74 -32.47
N ARG A 175 46.76 -5.52 -33.25
CA ARG A 175 47.23 -6.13 -34.50
C ARG A 175 46.10 -6.29 -35.53
N PHE A 176 45.77 -5.23 -36.24
CA PHE A 176 45.51 -5.28 -37.68
C PHE A 176 45.49 -3.84 -38.23
N ASP A 177 46.56 -3.46 -38.93
CA ASP A 177 46.57 -2.27 -39.76
C ASP A 177 47.04 -2.66 -41.17
N GLY A 178 46.45 -2.00 -42.16
CA GLY A 178 46.87 -2.02 -43.56
C GLY A 178 46.02 -2.87 -44.49
N ILE A 179 45.17 -2.22 -45.30
CA ILE A 179 45.33 -2.07 -46.76
C ILE A 179 44.33 -1.00 -47.28
N ALA A 180 44.90 0.18 -47.56
CA ALA A 180 44.74 1.06 -48.73
C ALA A 180 43.37 1.48 -49.33
N ALA A 181 43.22 2.82 -49.40
CA ALA A 181 42.76 3.68 -50.53
C ALA A 181 41.27 3.57 -50.97
N THR A 182 40.49 4.65 -51.19
CA THR A 182 40.71 5.91 -51.92
C THR A 182 39.64 6.97 -51.54
N SER A 183 39.95 8.27 -51.71
CA SER A 183 39.03 9.44 -51.65
C SER A 183 38.70 9.92 -53.10
N PRO A 184 38.02 11.08 -53.38
CA PRO A 184 36.82 11.75 -52.84
C PRO A 184 35.83 12.26 -53.97
N SER A 185 34.79 13.05 -53.60
CA SER A 185 33.99 14.02 -54.41
C SER A 185 32.85 13.45 -55.30
N GLY A 186 31.67 14.06 -55.48
CA GLY A 186 31.04 15.32 -55.05
C GLY A 186 29.67 15.54 -55.75
N LEU A 187 28.93 16.57 -55.31
CA LEU A 187 27.92 17.40 -56.04
C LEU A 187 26.54 16.79 -56.40
N ASN A 188 25.46 17.32 -55.78
CA ASN A 188 24.43 18.23 -56.35
C ASN A 188 23.31 17.44 -57.11
N GLU A 189 22.01 17.72 -57.12
CA GLU A 189 21.20 18.93 -56.92
C GLU A 189 19.70 18.56 -57.10
N HIS A 190 18.79 19.53 -56.88
CA HIS A 190 17.34 19.58 -57.21
C HIS A 190 16.37 18.81 -56.29
N GLY A 191 15.33 19.42 -55.72
CA GLY A 191 14.76 20.76 -55.85
C GLY A 191 13.34 20.73 -55.29
N ASP A 192 12.95 21.81 -54.60
CA ASP A 192 11.64 22.50 -54.56
C ASP A 192 10.36 21.73 -54.95
N ALA A 193 9.19 21.92 -54.34
CA ALA A 193 8.62 23.04 -53.61
C ALA A 193 7.28 22.52 -53.02
N ASP A 194 6.91 22.95 -51.81
CA ASP A 194 5.84 23.95 -51.57
C ASP A 194 4.44 23.31 -51.69
N SER A 195 3.66 23.18 -50.62
CA SER A 195 2.83 24.19 -49.93
C SER A 195 1.43 23.56 -49.89
N ASP A 196 0.52 23.84 -48.98
CA ASP A 196 0.47 24.53 -47.70
C ASP A 196 -1.00 24.34 -47.24
N LEU A 197 -1.25 24.55 -45.95
CA LEU A 197 -2.54 24.85 -45.32
C LEU A 197 -3.66 23.78 -45.43
N GLY A 198 -4.34 23.40 -44.34
CA GLY A 198 -4.55 24.14 -43.12
C GLY A 198 -6.03 24.07 -42.70
N HIS A 199 -6.36 23.03 -41.93
CA HIS A 199 -7.17 23.11 -40.69
C HIS A 199 -8.68 23.51 -40.74
N PRO A 200 -9.45 23.34 -39.64
CA PRO A 200 -10.69 22.53 -39.62
C PRO A 200 -11.95 23.35 -39.27
N LYS A 201 -13.14 22.72 -39.24
CA LYS A 201 -14.33 23.29 -38.56
C LYS A 201 -15.26 22.25 -37.93
N MET A 202 -15.77 22.63 -36.75
CA MET A 202 -16.76 21.98 -35.87
C MET A 202 -18.23 22.20 -36.31
N ALA A 203 -19.12 21.44 -35.64
CA ALA A 203 -20.56 21.67 -35.34
C ALA A 203 -21.55 21.37 -36.50
N ASN A 204 -22.76 20.84 -36.30
CA ASN A 204 -23.79 21.20 -35.32
C ASN A 204 -25.03 20.24 -35.37
N GLN A 205 -25.71 20.07 -34.22
CA GLN A 205 -27.17 19.98 -33.95
C GLN A 205 -28.19 18.99 -34.56
N ARG A 206 -29.05 18.49 -33.62
CA ARG A 206 -30.52 18.22 -33.63
C ARG A 206 -31.00 17.01 -34.45
N ASN A 207 -31.96 16.17 -34.01
CA ASN A 207 -33.09 16.27 -33.07
C ASN A 207 -33.10 15.12 -32.04
#